data_AF-A0A845RXZ9-F1
#
_entry.id   AF-A0A845RXZ9-F1
#
_cell.length_a   1.000
_cell.length_b   1.000
_cell.length_c   1.000
_cell.angle_alpha   90.00
_cell.angle_beta   90.00
_cell.angle_gamma   90.00
#
_symmetry.space_group_name_H-M   'P 1'
#
loop_
_entity.id
_entity.type
_entity.pdbx_description
1 polymer ?
#
loop_
_entity_poly.entity_id
_entity_poly.type
_entity_poly.pdbx_seq_one_letter_code
_entity_poly.pdbx_strand_id
1 'polypeptide(L)' 'MFKKRTSIKQVEEGKYLSPKFNSKGLIPVITTDFKTKEVLMHGFMNKLALKKTIETGEAYYWSRSRNS' A
#
# COMPACT_ATOMS: atom_id res chain seq x y z
N MET A 1 3.91 0.66 12.80
CA MET A 1 4.32 0.79 11.40
C MET A 1 3.72 2.04 10.75
N PHE A 2 2.41 2.10 10.50
CA PHE A 2 1.80 3.30 9.88
C PHE A 2 1.35 4.34 10.92
N LYS A 3 1.59 5.62 10.62
CA LYS A 3 1.11 6.74 11.44
C LYS A 3 -0.09 7.43 10.79
N LYS A 4 -0.87 8.13 11.62
CA LYS A 4 -1.95 9.00 11.13
C LYS A 4 -1.34 10.19 10.41
N ARG A 5 -1.99 10.64 9.35
CA ARG A 5 -1.63 11.89 8.65
C ARG A 5 -2.07 13.07 9.52
N THR A 6 -1.14 13.97 9.83
CA THR A 6 -1.44 15.18 10.62
C THR A 6 -1.25 16.47 9.83
N SER A 7 -0.25 16.54 8.95
CA SER A 7 0.00 17.68 8.06
C SER A 7 0.69 17.23 6.78
N ILE A 8 0.69 18.08 5.75
CA ILE A 8 1.42 17.83 4.49
C ILE A 8 2.91 17.66 4.79
N LYS A 9 3.49 18.59 5.56
CA LYS A 9 4.90 18.53 5.98
C LYS A 9 5.26 17.20 6.66
N GLN A 10 4.38 16.67 7.51
CA GLN A 10 4.61 15.36 8.14
C GLN A 10 4.63 14.21 7.13
N VAL A 11 3.77 14.24 6.10
CA VAL A 11 3.67 13.16 5.11
C VAL A 11 4.88 13.16 4.18
N GLU A 12 5.34 14.34 3.76
CA GLU A 12 6.44 14.48 2.79
C GLU A 12 7.82 14.38 3.46
N GLU A 13 8.00 14.95 4.65
CA GLU A 13 9.32 15.07 5.30
C GLU A 13 9.44 14.22 6.58
N GLY A 14 8.36 13.54 7.00
CA GLY A 14 8.35 12.78 8.24
C GLY A 14 9.06 11.42 8.15
N LYS A 15 9.48 10.92 9.30
CA LYS A 15 10.16 9.62 9.43
C LYS A 15 9.25 8.41 9.19
N TYR A 16 7.94 8.56 9.36
CA TYR A 16 7.01 7.45 9.36
C TYR A 16 6.15 7.42 8.11
N LEU A 17 5.96 6.21 7.57
CA LEU A 17 5.02 5.99 6.49
C LEU A 17 3.58 6.24 6.99
N SER A 18 2.85 7.12 6.31
CA SER A 18 1.45 7.46 6.59
C SER A 18 0.57 7.20 5.35
N PRO A 19 0.26 5.96 4.97
CA PRO A 19 -0.55 5.66 3.78
C PRO A 19 -1.98 6.22 3.89
N LYS A 20 -2.53 6.71 2.78
CA LYS A 20 -3.93 7.19 2.71
C LYS A 20 -4.82 6.06 2.20
N PHE A 21 -5.38 5.30 3.12
CA PHE A 21 -6.44 4.36 2.79
C PHE A 21 -7.75 5.11 2.50
N ASN A 22 -8.56 4.59 1.59
CA ASN A 22 -9.89 5.11 1.32
C ASN A 22 -10.90 4.74 2.43
N SER A 23 -12.16 5.13 2.28
CA SER A 23 -13.24 4.84 3.24
C SER A 23 -13.49 3.34 3.48
N LYS A 24 -13.06 2.47 2.56
CA LYS A 24 -13.13 1.00 2.69
C LYS A 24 -11.87 0.39 3.30
N GLY A 25 -10.92 1.22 3.75
CA GLY A 25 -9.65 0.74 4.31
C GLY A 25 -8.66 0.19 3.27
N LEU A 26 -8.81 0.57 1.99
CA LEU A 26 -8.01 0.05 0.87
C LEU A 26 -7.13 1.13 0.24
N ILE A 27 -6.01 0.70 -0.33
CA ILE A 27 -5.10 1.51 -1.16
C ILE A 27 -4.91 0.82 -2.53
N PRO A 28 -4.98 1.54 -3.65
CA PRO A 28 -4.66 0.98 -4.96
C PRO A 28 -3.14 0.74 -5.08
N VAL A 29 -2.77 -0.32 -5.78
CA VAL A 29 -1.37 -0.72 -5.98
C VAL A 29 -1.15 -1.06 -7.45
N ILE A 30 -0.06 -0.54 -8.01
CA ILE A 30 0.44 -0.89 -9.34
C ILE A 30 1.71 -1.68 -9.16
N THR A 31 1.72 -2.91 -9.67
CA THR A 31 2.91 -3.77 -9.69
C THR A 31 3.63 -3.56 -11.00
N THR A 32 4.93 -3.34 -10.93
CA THR A 32 5.77 -3.17 -12.11
C THR A 32 6.93 -4.15 -12.08
N ASP A 33 7.42 -4.52 -13.25
CA ASP A 33 8.69 -5.23 -13.35
C ASP A 33 9.83 -4.28 -12.97
N PHE A 34 10.72 -4.73 -12.08
CA PHE A 34 11.80 -3.89 -11.57
C PHE A 34 12.81 -3.49 -12.67
N LYS A 35 13.01 -4.33 -13.69
CA LYS A 35 13.97 -4.11 -14.78
C LYS A 35 13.34 -3.32 -15.92
N THR A 36 12.21 -3.80 -16.47
CA THR A 36 11.59 -3.23 -17.68
C THR A 36 10.69 -2.04 -17.40
N LYS A 37 10.25 -1.87 -16.13
CA LYS A 37 9.24 -0.88 -15.71
C LYS A 37 7.85 -1.12 -16.29
N GLU A 38 7.62 -2.26 -16.93
CA GLU A 38 6.30 -2.62 -17.45
C GLU A 38 5.31 -2.80 -16.31
N VAL A 39 4.06 -2.37 -16.54
CA VAL A 39 2.96 -2.59 -15.60
C VAL A 39 2.51 -4.04 -15.72
N LEU A 40 2.63 -4.79 -14.63
CA LEU A 40 2.25 -6.20 -14.56
C LEU A 40 0.82 -6.37 -14.07
N MET A 41 0.40 -5.56 -13.08
CA MET A 41 -0.90 -5.73 -12.44
C MET A 41 -1.36 -4.47 -11.71
N HIS A 42 -2.68 -4.25 -11.69
CA HIS A 42 -3.35 -3.32 -10.79
C HIS A 42 -4.19 -4.07 -9.77
N GLY A 43 -4.01 -3.75 -8.49
CA GLY A 43 -4.67 -4.41 -7.37
C GLY A 43 -4.97 -3.47 -6.21
N PHE A 44 -5.42 -4.03 -5.11
CA PHE A 44 -5.69 -3.31 -3.87
C PHE A 44 -5.01 -4.00 -2.70
N MET A 45 -4.63 -3.22 -1.69
CA MET A 45 -4.16 -3.73 -0.40
C MET A 45 -5.00 -3.12 0.71
N ASN A 46 -5.34 -3.92 1.72
CA ASN A 46 -5.77 -3.40 3.01
C ASN A 46 -4.54 -3.13 3.89
N LYS A 47 -4.76 -2.63 5.11
CA LYS A 47 -3.67 -2.33 6.06
C LYS A 47 -2.78 -3.54 6.36
N LEU A 48 -3.37 -4.73 6.49
CA LEU A 48 -2.63 -5.95 6.83
C LEU A 48 -1.79 -6.45 5.66
N ALA A 49 -2.36 -6.46 4.45
CA ALA A 49 -1.68 -6.83 3.22
C ALA A 49 -0.45 -5.93 2.98
N LEU A 50 -0.61 -4.61 3.07
CA LEU A 50 0.53 -3.69 2.92
C LEU A 50 1.60 -3.92 4.00
N LYS A 51 1.19 -4.18 5.24
CA LYS A 51 2.12 -4.48 6.34
C LYS A 51 2.93 -5.75 6.03
N LYS A 52 2.26 -6.85 5.67
CA LYS A 52 2.93 -8.12 5.31
C LYS A 52 3.88 -7.94 4.14
N THR A 53 3.47 -7.20 3.11
CA THR A 53 4.32 -6.94 1.94
C THR A 53 5.66 -6.29 2.32
N ILE A 54 5.64 -5.34 3.24
CA ILE A 54 6.86 -4.68 3.69
C ILE A 54 7.69 -5.59 4.63
N GLU A 55 7.02 -6.38 5.47
CA GLU A 55 7.70 -7.26 6.43
C GLU A 55 8.36 -8.48 5.78
N THR A 56 7.76 -9.06 4.74
CA THR A 56 8.27 -10.28 4.10
C THR A 56 9.00 -10.01 2.78
N GLY A 57 8.74 -8.87 2.13
CA GLY A 57 9.23 -8.57 0.78
C GLY A 57 8.45 -9.27 -0.34
N GLU A 58 7.35 -9.96 -0.03
CA GLU A 58 6.48 -10.59 -1.03
C GLU A 58 5.21 -9.78 -1.24
N ALA A 59 4.59 -9.82 -2.42
CA ALA A 59 3.40 -9.02 -2.68
C ALA A 59 2.10 -9.67 -2.12
N TYR A 60 1.53 -9.09 -1.05
CA TYR A 60 0.21 -9.46 -0.52
C TYR A 60 -0.87 -8.50 -1.01
N TYR A 61 -1.98 -9.02 -1.54
CA TYR A 61 -3.11 -8.23 -2.02
C TYR A 61 -4.39 -8.49 -1.21
N TRP A 62 -5.38 -7.64 -1.42
CA TRP A 62 -6.74 -7.79 -0.90
C TRP A 62 -7.75 -7.87 -2.03
N SER A 63 -8.47 -8.98 -2.09
CA SER A 63 -9.58 -9.22 -3.00
C SER A 63 -10.82 -8.47 -2.54
N ARG A 64 -11.17 -7.39 -3.24
CA ARG A 64 -12.38 -6.61 -2.94
C ARG A 64 -13.68 -7.38 -3.14
N SER A 65 -13.69 -8.35 -4.05
CA SER A 65 -14.87 -9.18 -4.35
C SER A 65 -15.07 -10.29 -3.33
N ARG A 66 -13.99 -10.91 -2.87
CA ARG A 66 -14.04 -12.00 -1.88
C ARG A 66 -13.89 -11.54 -0.44
N ASN A 67 -13.57 -10.26 -0.24
CA ASN A 67 -13.29 -9.66 1.06
C ASN A 67 -12.21 -10.44 1.84
N SER A 68 -11.15 -10.87 1.13
CA SER A 68 -10.03 -11.68 1.62
C SER A 68 -8.70 -11.33 0.98
#